data_AF-Q99JL6-F1
#
_entry.id   AF-Q99JL6-F1
#
_cell.length_a   1.000
_cell.length_b   1.000
_cell.length_c   1.000
_cell.angle_alpha   90.00
_cell.angle_beta   90.00
_cell.angle_gamma   90.00
#
_symmetry.space_group_name_H-M   'P 1'
#
loop_
_entity.id
_entity.type
_entity.pdbx_description
1 polymer ?
#
loop_
_entity_poly.entity_id
_entity_poly.type
_entity_poly.pdbx_seq_one_letter_code
_entity_poly.pdbx_strand_id
1 'polypeptide(L)'
;MDIEALKKLNKNKKLVKKLAKKYDAFLASESLIKQIPRILGPGLNKAGKFPSLLTHNENMVAKVDEVKSTIKFQMKKVLCLAVAVGHVKMTDDELVYNIHLAVNFLVSLLKKNWQNVRALYIKSTMGKPQRLY
;
A
#
# COMPACT_ATOMS: atom_id res chain seq x y z
N MET A 1 -10.30 -18.36 5.27
CA MET A 1 -9.30 -18.85 6.26
C MET A 1 -9.90 -18.70 7.63
N ASP A 2 -10.04 -19.79 8.38
CA ASP A 2 -10.59 -19.73 9.74
C ASP A 2 -9.59 -19.19 10.76
N ILE A 3 -10.13 -18.74 11.89
CA ILE A 3 -9.40 -18.17 13.04
C ILE A 3 -8.29 -19.14 13.52
N GLU A 4 -8.56 -20.44 13.50
CA GLU A 4 -7.59 -21.46 13.90
C GLU A 4 -6.43 -21.59 12.91
N ALA A 5 -6.71 -21.47 11.61
CA ALA A 5 -5.68 -21.45 10.58
C ALA A 5 -4.79 -20.21 10.72
N LEU A 6 -5.37 -19.04 11.01
CA LEU A 6 -4.63 -17.80 11.25
C LEU A 6 -3.73 -17.89 12.50
N LYS A 7 -4.19 -18.54 13.58
CA LYS A 7 -3.39 -18.83 14.78
C LYS A 7 -2.24 -19.81 14.49
N LYS A 8 -2.49 -20.87 13.73
CA LYS A 8 -1.44 -21.82 13.29
C LYS A 8 -0.40 -21.15 12.41
N LEU A 9 -0.82 -20.24 11.53
CA LEU A 9 0.05 -19.42 10.67
C LEU A 9 0.97 -18.50 11.49
N ASN A 10 0.47 -17.89 12.57
CA ASN A 10 1.30 -17.00 13.40
C ASN A 10 2.45 -17.73 14.13
N LYS A 11 2.28 -19.03 14.45
CA LYS A 11 3.37 -19.84 15.03
C LYS A 11 4.59 -19.89 14.11
N ASN A 12 4.41 -19.71 12.80
CA ASN A 12 5.47 -19.84 11.80
C ASN A 12 5.72 -18.51 11.05
N LYS A 13 6.59 -17.66 11.62
CA LYS A 13 6.94 -16.34 11.06
C LYS A 13 7.42 -16.38 9.60
N LYS A 14 8.01 -17.50 9.14
CA LYS A 14 8.46 -17.67 7.74
C LYS A 14 7.28 -17.75 6.77
N LEU A 15 6.22 -18.48 7.12
CA LEU A 15 5.02 -18.62 6.28
C LEU A 15 4.26 -17.30 6.18
N VAL A 16 4.15 -16.56 7.29
CA VAL A 16 3.54 -15.22 7.30
C VAL A 16 4.30 -14.26 6.39
N LYS A 17 5.64 -14.28 6.42
CA LYS A 17 6.46 -13.49 5.48
C LYS A 17 6.27 -13.90 4.02
N LYS A 18 6.11 -15.20 3.74
CA LYS A 18 5.88 -15.71 2.37
C LYS A 18 4.50 -15.27 1.86
N LEU A 19 3.47 -15.31 2.71
CA LEU A 19 2.13 -14.79 2.39
C LEU A 19 2.13 -13.29 2.13
N ALA A 20 2.78 -12.51 3.01
CA ALA A 20 2.88 -11.05 2.84
C ALA A 20 3.67 -10.63 1.58
N LYS A 21 4.55 -11.50 1.07
CA LYS A 21 5.23 -11.28 -0.22
C LYS A 21 4.38 -11.69 -1.43
N LYS A 22 3.51 -12.69 -1.29
CA LYS A 22 2.71 -13.23 -2.40
C LYS A 22 1.51 -12.34 -2.75
N TYR A 23 0.92 -11.67 -1.76
CA TYR A 23 -0.28 -10.86 -1.96
C TYR A 23 -0.04 -9.40 -1.58
N ASP A 24 -0.56 -8.47 -2.37
CA ASP A 24 -0.37 -7.02 -2.18
C ASP A 24 -1.31 -6.40 -1.16
N ALA A 25 -2.53 -6.92 -1.06
CA ALA A 25 -3.51 -6.50 -0.08
C ALA A 25 -4.21 -7.67 0.58
N PHE A 26 -4.76 -7.42 1.77
CA PHE A 26 -5.57 -8.37 2.52
C PHE A 26 -6.92 -7.73 2.83
N LEU A 27 -7.97 -8.52 2.78
CA LEU A 27 -9.32 -8.14 3.18
C LEU A 27 -9.74 -9.00 4.36
N ALA A 28 -10.41 -8.40 5.33
CA ALA A 28 -10.91 -9.10 6.51
C ALA A 28 -12.35 -8.70 6.81
N SER A 29 -13.14 -9.69 7.24
CA SER A 29 -14.50 -9.42 7.70
C SER A 29 -14.50 -8.63 9.01
N GLU A 30 -15.58 -7.91 9.26
CA GLU A 30 -15.78 -7.09 10.46
C GLU A 30 -15.64 -7.91 11.76
N SER A 31 -16.07 -9.17 11.76
CA SER A 31 -15.95 -10.07 12.91
C SER A 31 -14.48 -10.36 13.27
N LEU A 32 -13.58 -10.32 12.27
CA LEU A 32 -12.17 -10.72 12.40
C LEU A 32 -11.22 -9.53 12.55
N ILE A 33 -11.62 -8.33 12.10
CA ILE A 33 -10.77 -7.12 12.12
C ILE A 33 -10.26 -6.79 13.54
N LYS A 34 -11.06 -7.04 14.58
CA LYS A 34 -10.70 -6.77 15.99
C LYS A 34 -9.62 -7.71 16.52
N GLN A 35 -9.53 -8.93 15.98
CA GLN A 35 -8.56 -9.95 16.44
C GLN A 35 -7.24 -9.91 15.67
N ILE A 36 -7.27 -9.38 14.43
CA ILE A 36 -6.12 -9.33 13.52
C ILE A 36 -4.92 -8.56 14.08
N PRO A 37 -5.05 -7.40 14.77
CA PRO A 37 -3.92 -6.72 15.39
C PRO A 37 -3.14 -7.62 16.36
N ARG A 38 -3.83 -8.46 17.14
CA ARG A 38 -3.21 -9.36 18.12
C ARG A 38 -2.54 -10.56 17.46
N ILE A 39 -3.16 -11.14 16.43
CA ILE A 39 -2.69 -12.39 15.82
C ILE A 39 -1.64 -12.12 14.73
N LEU A 40 -1.88 -11.15 13.86
CA LEU A 40 -1.07 -10.90 12.66
C LEU A 40 -0.46 -9.49 12.62
N GLY A 41 -0.72 -8.64 13.61
CA GLY A 41 -0.19 -7.28 13.68
C GLY A 41 1.33 -7.18 13.48
N PRO A 42 2.17 -7.95 14.20
CA PRO A 42 3.62 -7.85 14.05
C PRO A 42 4.13 -8.21 12.65
N GLY A 43 3.46 -9.14 11.96
CA GLY A 43 3.84 -9.58 10.61
C GLY A 43 3.32 -8.65 9.52
N LEU A 44 2.02 -8.36 9.55
CA LEU A 44 1.33 -7.60 8.50
C LEU A 44 1.56 -6.08 8.62
N ASN A 45 1.65 -5.53 9.83
CA ASN A 45 1.92 -4.09 10.00
C ASN A 45 3.36 -3.76 9.58
N LYS A 46 4.32 -4.65 9.90
CA LYS A 46 5.71 -4.51 9.43
C LYS A 46 5.83 -4.59 7.90
N ALA A 47 4.98 -5.39 7.26
CA ALA A 47 4.87 -5.48 5.81
C ALA A 47 4.08 -4.31 5.19
N GLY A 48 3.43 -3.46 5.99
CA GLY A 48 2.59 -2.37 5.49
C GLY A 48 1.27 -2.84 4.87
N LYS A 49 0.92 -4.12 4.97
CA LYS A 49 -0.28 -4.73 4.34
C LYS A 49 -1.32 -5.07 5.41
N PHE A 50 -1.77 -4.04 6.14
CA PHE A 50 -2.83 -4.23 7.13
C PHE A 50 -4.16 -4.48 6.41
N PRO A 51 -4.97 -5.46 6.83
CA PRO A 51 -6.19 -5.79 6.11
C PRO A 51 -7.19 -4.64 6.11
N SER A 52 -7.81 -4.40 4.95
CA SER A 52 -8.95 -3.48 4.85
C SER A 52 -10.23 -4.19 5.29
N LEU A 53 -11.15 -3.44 5.88
CA LEU A 53 -12.46 -3.92 6.30
C LEU A 53 -13.29 -4.30 5.07
N LEU A 54 -13.95 -5.45 5.14
CA LEU A 54 -15.01 -5.84 4.22
C LEU A 54 -16.28 -6.08 5.03
N THR A 55 -17.31 -5.27 4.78
CA THR A 55 -18.64 -5.45 5.38
C THR A 55 -19.43 -6.46 4.55
N HIS A 56 -20.40 -7.14 5.17
CA HIS A 56 -21.22 -8.15 4.48
C HIS A 56 -22.16 -7.56 3.41
N ASN A 57 -22.39 -6.24 3.45
CA ASN A 57 -23.25 -5.53 2.50
C ASN A 57 -22.49 -4.93 1.31
N GLU A 58 -21.16 -4.91 1.34
CA GLU A 58 -20.36 -4.32 0.26
C GLU A 58 -20.03 -5.34 -0.83
N ASN A 59 -20.03 -4.87 -2.08
CA ASN A 59 -19.60 -5.69 -3.20
C ASN A 59 -18.08 -5.88 -3.14
N MET A 60 -17.65 -7.12 -2.97
CA MET A 60 -16.22 -7.49 -2.87
C MET A 60 -15.43 -7.04 -4.09
N VAL A 61 -16.04 -7.04 -5.29
CA VAL A 61 -15.36 -6.67 -6.53
C VAL A 61 -14.97 -5.19 -6.53
N ALA A 62 -15.90 -4.31 -6.17
CA ALA A 62 -15.64 -2.87 -6.08
C ALA A 62 -14.53 -2.56 -5.06
N LYS A 63 -14.56 -3.23 -3.90
CA LYS A 63 -13.52 -3.04 -2.88
C LYS A 63 -12.15 -3.52 -3.34
N VAL A 64 -12.11 -4.63 -4.08
CA VAL A 64 -10.86 -5.14 -4.65
C VAL A 64 -10.29 -4.14 -5.66
N ASP A 65 -11.13 -3.53 -6.50
CA ASP A 65 -10.66 -2.56 -7.50
C ASP A 65 -10.21 -1.22 -6.88
N GLU A 66 -10.88 -0.75 -5.82
CA GLU A 66 -10.39 0.37 -5.01
C GLU A 66 -9.00 0.08 -4.42
N VAL A 67 -8.83 -1.10 -3.85
CA VAL A 67 -7.58 -1.51 -3.20
C VAL A 67 -6.45 -1.68 -4.21
N LYS A 68 -6.74 -2.16 -5.43
CA LYS A 68 -5.76 -2.21 -6.54
C LYS A 68 -5.28 -0.82 -6.96
N SER A 69 -6.18 0.15 -6.99
CA SER A 69 -5.88 1.54 -7.35
C SER A 69 -5.23 2.34 -6.22
N THR A 70 -5.21 1.79 -5.00
CA THR A 70 -4.70 2.49 -3.82
C THR A 70 -3.19 2.35 -3.71
N ILE A 71 -2.53 3.50 -3.61
CA ILE A 71 -1.09 3.60 -3.36
C ILE A 71 -0.84 3.95 -1.89
N LYS A 72 0.11 3.24 -1.26
CA LYS A 72 0.45 3.47 0.15
C LYS A 72 1.74 4.27 0.33
N PHE A 73 1.61 5.48 0.86
CA PHE A 73 2.76 6.24 1.37
C PHE A 73 3.01 5.87 2.84
N GLN A 74 4.16 5.27 3.13
CA GLN A 74 4.57 4.99 4.52
C GLN A 74 5.82 5.80 4.88
N MET A 75 5.61 6.90 5.60
CA MET A 75 6.71 7.60 6.25
C MET A 75 7.24 6.76 7.41
N LYS A 76 8.54 6.43 7.34
CA LYS A 76 9.31 5.87 8.46
C LYS A 76 10.29 6.96 8.94
N LYS A 77 11.46 6.57 9.41
CA LYS A 77 12.56 7.48 9.81
C LYS A 77 13.38 8.01 8.61
N VAL A 78 12.90 7.81 7.37
CA VAL A 78 13.61 8.18 6.13
C VAL A 78 12.77 9.18 5.36
N LEU A 79 13.43 10.20 4.80
CA LEU A 79 12.80 11.31 4.07
C LEU A 79 12.53 10.99 2.60
N CYS A 80 13.17 9.93 2.06
CA CYS A 80 12.96 9.47 0.69
C CYS A 80 11.88 8.39 0.65
N LEU A 81 10.81 8.65 -0.10
CA LEU A 81 9.75 7.70 -0.38
C LEU A 81 9.82 7.33 -1.86
N ALA A 82 9.76 6.04 -2.16
CA ALA A 82 9.67 5.52 -3.51
C ALA A 82 8.34 4.80 -3.69
N VAL A 83 7.61 5.19 -4.72
CA VAL A 83 6.26 4.73 -4.99
C VAL A 83 6.11 4.41 -6.46
N ALA A 84 5.40 3.33 -6.77
CA ALA A 84 5.06 2.96 -8.14
C ALA A 84 3.79 3.71 -8.55
N VAL A 85 3.90 4.51 -9.62
CA VAL A 85 2.82 5.38 -10.12
C VAL A 85 2.22 4.85 -11.43
N GLY A 86 2.84 3.84 -12.05
CA GLY A 86 2.33 3.18 -13.24
C GLY A 86 3.32 2.19 -13.88
N HIS A 87 2.92 1.67 -15.04
CA HIS A 87 3.69 0.74 -15.85
C HIS A 87 3.93 1.30 -17.26
N VAL A 88 4.94 0.79 -17.96
CA VAL A 88 5.30 1.20 -19.34
C VAL A 88 4.18 0.90 -20.36
N LYS A 89 3.22 0.04 -20.02
CA LYS A 89 2.07 -0.29 -20.88
C LYS A 89 0.90 0.70 -20.74
N MET A 90 0.95 1.63 -19.79
CA MET A 90 -0.04 2.70 -19.65
C MET A 90 0.29 3.83 -20.62
N THR A 91 -0.72 4.61 -20.98
CA THR A 91 -0.54 5.78 -21.84
C THR A 91 0.16 6.91 -21.09
N ASP A 92 0.81 7.81 -21.83
CA ASP A 92 1.55 8.92 -21.25
C ASP A 92 0.62 9.86 -20.45
N ASP A 93 -0.61 10.08 -20.93
CA ASP A 93 -1.61 10.92 -20.26
C ASP A 93 -2.07 10.31 -18.92
N GLU A 94 -2.31 9.00 -18.88
CA GLU A 94 -2.64 8.27 -17.64
C GLU A 94 -1.49 8.35 -16.62
N LEU A 95 -0.23 8.24 -17.10
CA LEU A 95 0.94 8.36 -16.24
C LEU A 95 1.06 9.75 -15.65
N VAL A 96 0.90 10.80 -16.46
CA VAL A 96 0.94 12.20 -16.01
C VAL A 96 -0.17 12.45 -14.99
N TYR A 97 -1.39 11.98 -15.26
CA TYR A 97 -2.51 12.10 -14.32
C TYR A 97 -2.21 11.41 -12.98
N ASN A 98 -1.72 10.18 -13.01
CA ASN A 98 -1.37 9.44 -11.80
C ASN A 98 -0.24 10.10 -11.02
N ILE A 99 0.76 10.69 -11.70
CA ILE A 99 1.85 11.46 -11.07
C ILE A 99 1.29 12.69 -10.36
N HIS A 100 0.45 13.48 -11.02
CA HIS A 100 -0.18 14.64 -10.40
C HIS A 100 -1.02 14.26 -9.18
N LEU A 101 -1.83 13.21 -9.30
CA LEU A 101 -2.67 12.73 -8.20
C LEU A 101 -1.83 12.26 -7.01
N ALA A 102 -0.77 11.50 -7.25
CA ALA A 102 0.14 11.02 -6.22
C ALA A 102 0.90 12.15 -5.52
N VAL A 103 1.39 13.14 -6.26
CA VAL A 103 2.11 14.30 -5.71
C VAL A 103 1.17 15.18 -4.89
N ASN A 104 -0.03 15.48 -5.40
CA ASN A 104 -1.01 16.28 -4.68
C ASN A 104 -1.46 15.62 -3.38
N PHE A 105 -1.68 14.29 -3.40
CA PHE A 105 -2.00 13.53 -2.21
C PHE A 105 -0.86 13.52 -1.19
N LEU A 106 0.40 13.41 -1.63
CA LEU A 106 1.53 13.47 -0.72
C LEU A 106 1.68 14.84 -0.07
N VAL A 107 1.50 15.92 -0.85
CA VAL A 107 1.60 17.30 -0.38
C VAL A 107 0.51 17.60 0.66
N SER A 108 -0.73 17.14 0.45
CA SER A 108 -1.83 17.37 1.39
C SER A 108 -1.64 16.67 2.74
N LEU A 109 -0.86 15.59 2.81
CA LEU A 109 -0.52 14.90 4.05
C LEU A 109 0.56 15.63 4.87
N LEU A 110 1.32 16.54 4.26
CA LEU A 110 2.42 17.25 4.92
C LEU A 110 1.93 18.55 5.58
N LYS A 111 2.23 18.75 6.86
CA LYS A 111 1.82 19.96 7.62
C LYS A 111 2.20 21.31 7.00
N LYS A 112 3.24 21.33 6.15
CA LYS A 112 3.72 22.55 5.45
C LYS A 112 3.65 22.42 3.93
N ASN A 113 2.86 21.48 3.41
CA ASN A 113 2.67 21.24 1.98
C ASN A 113 4.03 21.15 1.24
N TRP A 114 4.22 21.98 0.23
CA TRP A 114 5.41 22.03 -0.64
C TRP A 114 6.71 22.44 0.05
N GLN A 115 6.68 23.15 1.19
CA GLN A 115 7.91 23.53 1.89
C GLN A 115 8.67 22.32 2.45
N ASN A 116 7.97 21.21 2.68
CA ASN A 116 8.58 19.96 3.13
C ASN A 116 9.06 19.08 1.97
N VAL A 117 8.81 19.46 0.71
CA VAL A 117 9.21 18.72 -0.48
C VAL A 117 10.49 19.34 -1.04
N ARG A 118 11.64 18.68 -0.82
CA ARG A 118 12.94 19.18 -1.30
C ARG A 118 13.15 18.92 -2.80
N ALA A 119 12.79 17.73 -3.27
CA ALA A 119 12.94 17.34 -4.67
C ALA A 119 12.00 16.19 -5.03
N LEU A 120 11.57 16.15 -6.28
CA LEU A 120 10.76 15.09 -6.86
C LEU A 120 11.47 14.50 -8.08
N TYR A 121 11.58 13.17 -8.12
CA TYR A 121 12.22 12.46 -9.21
C TYR A 121 11.29 11.39 -9.76
N ILE A 122 11.23 11.28 -11.08
CA ILE A 122 10.61 10.17 -11.79
C ILE A 122 11.70 9.32 -12.40
N LYS A 123 11.59 8.00 -12.28
CA LYS A 123 12.45 7.07 -13.01
C LYS A 123 11.64 5.89 -13.52
N SER A 124 12.05 5.35 -14.66
CA SER A 124 11.66 4.02 -15.10
C SER A 124 12.58 2.97 -14.46
N THR A 125 12.23 1.68 -14.56
CA THR A 125 13.00 0.58 -13.93
C THR A 125 14.47 0.55 -14.36
N MET A 126 14.76 0.89 -15.62
CA MET A 126 16.11 0.86 -16.21
C MET A 126 16.61 2.24 -16.65
N GLY A 127 15.76 3.27 -16.58
CA GLY A 127 16.09 4.62 -17.05
C GLY A 127 16.75 5.48 -15.98
N LYS A 128 17.41 6.55 -16.42
CA LYS A 128 17.95 7.58 -15.54
C LYS A 128 16.80 8.34 -14.86
N PRO A 129 16.95 8.73 -13.58
CA PRO A 129 15.97 9.57 -12.90
C PRO A 129 15.94 10.97 -13.51
N GLN A 130 14.74 11.47 -13.78
CA GLN A 130 14.45 12.81 -14.23
C GLN A 130 13.87 13.62 -13.07
N ARG A 131 14.35 14.84 -12.88
CA ARG A 131 13.89 15.72 -11.79
C ARG A 131 12.69 16.54 -12.28
N LEU A 132 11.61 16.53 -11.50
CA LEU A 132 10.44 17.39 -11.72
C LEU A 132 10.50 18.67 -10.89
N TYR A 133 11.02 18.57 -9.66
CA TYR A 133 11.12 19.66 -8.69
C TYR A 133 12.36 19.48 -7.82
#